data_AF-A0A512RSA0-F1
#
_entry.id   AF-A0A512RSA0-F1
#
_cell.length_a   1.000
_cell.length_b   1.000
_cell.length_c   1.000
_cell.angle_alpha   90.00
_cell.angle_beta   90.00
_cell.angle_gamma   90.00
#
_symmetry.space_group_name_H-M   'P 1'
#
loop_
_entity.id
_entity.type
_entity.pdbx_description
1 polymer ?
#
loop_
_entity_poly.entity_id
_entity_poly.type
_entity_poly.pdbx_seq_one_letter_code
_entity_poly.pdbx_strand_id
1 'polypeptide(L)'
;MPTSSYDPQEPEIDFTEEDDSGELELVEDDSSILLKEAEAVIDHIAAVIGNIASHPANPAEVFTKIRAIVSQYGIFQNTEFYDAINRYVAVSVERDLALRFTEAELAELWS
;
A
#
# COMPACT_ATOMS: atom_id res chain seq x y z
N MET A 1 -16.39 -23.63 -56.66
CA MET A 1 -15.67 -22.64 -55.83
C MET A 1 -16.27 -22.72 -54.43
N PRO A 2 -15.62 -23.41 -53.47
CA PRO A 2 -16.05 -23.46 -52.07
C PRO A 2 -15.29 -22.44 -51.20
N THR A 3 -15.68 -22.39 -49.93
CA THR A 3 -15.15 -21.63 -48.76
C THR A 3 -15.75 -20.22 -48.61
N SER A 4 -16.21 -19.77 -47.43
CA SER A 4 -15.72 -20.06 -46.09
C SER A 4 -16.84 -19.96 -45.06
N SER A 5 -17.11 -21.05 -44.31
CA SER A 5 -17.78 -20.96 -43.01
C SER A 5 -16.78 -20.39 -42.02
N TYR A 6 -17.14 -19.33 -41.32
CA TYR A 6 -16.33 -18.75 -40.25
C TYR A 6 -16.55 -19.61 -39.00
N ASP A 7 -15.60 -20.48 -38.71
CA ASP A 7 -15.49 -21.20 -37.44
C ASP A 7 -14.61 -20.32 -36.53
N PRO A 8 -15.10 -19.78 -35.41
CA PRO A 8 -14.26 -19.03 -34.48
C PRO A 8 -13.36 -20.03 -33.76
N GLN A 9 -12.11 -20.16 -34.23
CA GLN A 9 -11.09 -20.95 -33.57
C GLN A 9 -10.83 -20.36 -32.17
N GLU A 10 -11.19 -21.12 -31.14
CA GLU A 10 -10.75 -20.88 -29.77
C GLU A 10 -9.21 -20.97 -29.74
N PRO A 11 -8.50 -20.03 -29.08
CA PRO A 11 -7.05 -20.12 -29.01
C PRO A 11 -6.65 -21.31 -28.13
N GLU A 12 -6.15 -22.38 -28.75
CA GLU A 12 -5.41 -23.44 -28.09
C GLU A 12 -4.12 -22.84 -27.52
N ILE A 13 -4.03 -22.76 -26.20
CA ILE A 13 -2.84 -22.31 -25.49
C ILE A 13 -1.92 -23.53 -25.33
N ASP A 14 -0.90 -23.61 -26.18
CA ASP A 14 0.19 -24.59 -26.09
C ASP A 14 1.15 -24.16 -24.96
N PHE A 15 1.14 -24.89 -23.85
CA PHE A 15 2.11 -24.73 -22.78
C PHE A 15 3.31 -25.64 -23.05
N THR A 16 4.26 -25.16 -23.85
CA THR A 16 5.60 -25.72 -23.89
C THR A 16 6.53 -24.85 -23.04
N GLU A 17 6.80 -25.34 -21.83
CA GLU A 17 7.89 -24.88 -20.96
C GLU A 17 9.24 -25.19 -21.61
N GLU A 18 10.05 -24.17 -21.93
CA GLU A 18 11.51 -24.29 -21.89
C GLU A 18 12.18 -22.89 -21.83
N ASP A 19 12.74 -22.62 -20.66
CA ASP A 19 14.06 -22.01 -20.41
C ASP A 19 14.32 -20.51 -20.66
N ASP A 20 14.59 -19.86 -19.53
CA ASP A 20 15.60 -18.81 -19.30
C ASP A 20 15.29 -17.36 -19.73
N SER A 21 15.42 -16.45 -18.75
CA SER A 21 15.21 -15.00 -18.85
C SER A 21 13.74 -14.54 -18.93
N GLY A 22 12.92 -15.04 -18.01
CA GLY A 22 11.64 -14.39 -17.65
C GLY A 22 11.90 -13.07 -16.93
N GLU A 23 12.36 -12.07 -17.66
CA GLU A 23 12.00 -10.68 -17.39
C GLU A 23 10.47 -10.67 -17.42
N LEU A 24 9.87 -10.91 -16.25
CA LEU A 24 8.46 -10.63 -16.03
C LEU A 24 8.31 -9.14 -16.28
N GLU A 25 8.03 -8.79 -17.52
CA GLU A 25 7.46 -7.53 -17.97
C GLU A 25 6.04 -7.45 -17.37
N LEU A 26 5.97 -7.46 -16.04
CA LEU A 26 4.84 -7.05 -15.24
C LEU A 26 4.86 -5.53 -15.28
N VAL A 27 4.42 -4.97 -16.41
CA VAL A 27 3.92 -3.61 -16.47
C VAL A 27 2.56 -3.58 -15.77
N GLU A 28 2.50 -4.05 -14.52
CA GLU A 28 1.48 -3.59 -13.60
C GLU A 28 1.78 -2.10 -13.44
N ASP A 29 0.98 -1.27 -14.11
CA ASP A 29 1.05 0.20 -14.11
C ASP A 29 1.49 0.66 -12.72
N ASP A 30 2.67 1.28 -12.58
CA ASP A 30 3.33 1.56 -11.29
C ASP A 30 2.36 2.19 -10.26
N SER A 31 1.36 2.93 -10.75
CA SER A 31 0.25 3.50 -10.00
C SER A 31 -0.60 2.47 -9.22
N SER A 32 -0.88 1.31 -9.82
CA SER A 32 -1.68 0.23 -9.23
C SER A 32 -0.92 -0.48 -8.11
N ILE A 33 0.40 -0.65 -8.29
CA ILE A 33 1.27 -1.22 -7.25
C ILE A 33 1.34 -0.25 -6.06
N LEU A 34 1.57 1.05 -6.32
CA LEU A 34 1.61 2.08 -5.28
C LEU A 34 0.30 2.17 -4.50
N LEU A 35 -0.85 2.10 -5.18
CA LEU A 35 -2.16 2.09 -4.52
C LEU A 35 -2.31 0.91 -3.56
N LYS A 36 -1.98 -0.30 -4.02
CA LYS A 36 -2.08 -1.53 -3.22
C LYS A 36 -1.14 -1.49 -2.00
N GLU A 37 0.07 -1.00 -2.20
CA GLU A 37 1.02 -0.81 -1.10
C GLU A 37 0.52 0.26 -0.10
N ALA A 38 -0.11 1.34 -0.58
CA ALA A 38 -0.68 2.36 0.29
C ALA A 38 -1.84 1.81 1.13
N GLU A 39 -2.70 0.97 0.55
CA GLU A 39 -3.74 0.24 1.27
C GLU A 39 -3.15 -0.67 2.36
N ALA A 40 -2.08 -1.41 2.04
CA ALA A 40 -1.40 -2.26 3.01
C ALA A 40 -0.81 -1.47 4.19
N VAL A 41 -0.21 -0.29 3.93
CA VAL A 41 0.29 0.61 4.97
C VAL A 41 -0.84 1.09 5.88
N ILE A 42 -1.96 1.51 5.29
CA ILE A 42 -3.12 1.99 6.05
C ILE A 42 -3.69 0.87 6.95
N ASP A 43 -3.80 -0.35 6.44
CA ASP A 43 -4.31 -1.50 7.20
C ASP A 43 -3.41 -1.84 8.40
N HIS A 44 -2.08 -1.84 8.18
CA HIS A 44 -1.10 -2.02 9.26
C HIS A 44 -1.19 -0.93 10.33
N ILE A 45 -1.33 0.34 9.93
CA ILE A 45 -1.50 1.47 10.86
C ILE A 45 -2.81 1.31 11.65
N ALA A 46 -3.91 0.93 10.97
CA ALA A 46 -5.20 0.70 11.60
C ALA A 46 -5.11 -0.39 12.69
N ALA A 47 -4.46 -1.51 12.37
CA ALA A 47 -4.25 -2.62 13.30
C ALA A 47 -3.42 -2.19 14.52
N VAL A 48 -2.36 -1.41 14.31
CA VAL A 48 -1.55 -0.85 15.41
C VAL A 48 -2.36 0.08 16.30
N ILE A 49 -3.10 1.02 15.71
CA ILE A 49 -3.93 1.97 16.47
C ILE A 49 -4.99 1.21 17.28
N GLY A 50 -5.67 0.23 16.68
CA GLY A 50 -6.68 -0.58 17.37
C GLY A 50 -6.11 -1.41 18.53
N ASN A 51 -4.90 -1.95 18.38
CA ASN A 51 -4.20 -2.66 19.46
C ASN A 51 -3.84 -1.72 20.62
N ILE A 52 -3.32 -0.52 20.32
CA ILE A 52 -2.97 0.47 21.34
C ILE A 52 -4.21 1.01 22.04
N ALA A 53 -5.31 1.25 21.32
CA ALA A 53 -6.58 1.73 21.89
C ALA A 53 -7.19 0.77 22.93
N SER A 54 -6.77 -0.50 22.91
CA SER A 54 -7.16 -1.50 23.91
C SER A 54 -6.44 -1.32 25.26
N HIS A 55 -5.47 -0.42 25.35
CA HIS A 55 -4.66 -0.09 26.52
C HIS A 55 -4.62 1.45 26.72
N PRO A 56 -4.21 1.98 27.89
CA PRO A 56 -3.96 3.41 28.01
C PRO A 56 -2.90 3.85 26.99
N ALA A 57 -3.31 4.64 26.01
CA ALA A 57 -2.48 5.02 24.87
C ALA A 57 -1.29 5.88 25.31
N ASN A 58 -0.07 5.38 25.08
CA ASN A 58 1.15 6.16 25.26
C ASN A 58 1.52 6.84 23.93
N PRO A 59 1.52 8.18 23.83
CA PRO A 59 1.80 8.88 22.58
C PRO A 59 3.17 8.55 21.98
N ALA A 60 4.19 8.32 22.81
CA ALA A 60 5.52 7.94 22.34
C ALA A 60 5.52 6.54 21.70
N GLU A 61 4.71 5.62 22.22
CA GLU A 61 4.57 4.27 21.68
C GLU A 61 3.85 4.30 20.33
N VAL A 62 2.76 5.06 20.22
CA VAL A 62 2.01 5.26 18.98
C VAL A 62 2.93 5.83 17.90
N PHE A 63 3.66 6.90 18.23
CA PHE A 63 4.59 7.53 17.31
C PHE A 63 5.66 6.54 16.83
N THR A 64 6.30 5.82 17.75
CA THR A 64 7.37 4.86 17.42
C THR A 64 6.87 3.72 16.54
N LYS A 65 5.68 3.17 16.83
CA LYS A 65 5.12 2.05 16.06
C LYS A 65 4.66 2.48 14.67
N ILE A 66 4.02 3.65 14.54
CA ILE A 66 3.61 4.18 13.23
C ILE A 66 4.85 4.53 12.40
N ARG A 67 5.85 5.19 13.00
CA ARG A 67 7.14 5.48 12.35
C ARG A 67 7.80 4.21 11.83
N ALA A 68 7.83 3.15 12.62
CA ALA A 68 8.42 1.87 12.21
C ALA A 68 7.72 1.22 11.01
N ILE A 69 6.44 1.54 10.76
CA ILE A 69 5.73 1.13 9.55
C ILE A 69 6.13 2.05 8.40
N VAL A 70 5.81 3.35 8.50
CA VAL A 70 5.89 4.27 7.36
C VAL A 70 7.33 4.55 6.91
N SER A 71 8.33 4.41 7.79
CA SER A 71 9.75 4.56 7.42
C SER A 71 10.23 3.50 6.43
N GLN A 72 9.56 2.35 6.36
CA GLN A 72 9.86 1.30 5.37
C GLN A 72 9.31 1.65 3.98
N TYR A 73 8.37 2.59 3.90
CA TYR A 73 7.67 2.97 2.67
C TYR A 73 8.09 4.36 2.17
N GLY A 74 9.40 4.61 2.14
CA GLY A 74 9.98 5.85 1.61
C GLY A 74 9.58 6.15 0.15
N ILE A 75 9.12 5.14 -0.59
CA ILE A 75 8.59 5.26 -1.96
C ILE A 75 7.39 6.21 -2.08
N PHE A 76 6.62 6.41 -1.00
CA PHE A 76 5.48 7.31 -1.02
C PHE A 76 5.88 8.77 -0.84
N GLN A 77 7.10 9.06 -0.38
CA GLN A 77 7.55 10.44 -0.21
C GLN A 77 7.46 11.18 -1.56
N ASN A 78 6.82 12.36 -1.57
CA ASN A 78 6.49 13.16 -2.75
C ASN A 78 5.35 12.64 -3.65
N THR A 79 4.53 11.71 -3.17
CA THR A 79 3.32 11.24 -3.87
C THR A 79 2.06 11.68 -3.15
N GLU A 80 0.90 11.64 -3.82
CA GLU A 80 -0.40 11.89 -3.18
C GLU A 80 -0.72 10.91 -2.03
N PHE A 81 -0.12 9.72 -2.07
CA PHE A 81 -0.28 8.71 -1.02
C PHE A 81 0.38 9.14 0.30
N TYR A 82 1.46 9.92 0.25
CA TYR A 82 2.08 10.48 1.46
C TYR A 82 1.11 11.39 2.22
N ASP A 83 0.47 12.32 1.52
CA ASP A 83 -0.54 13.21 2.11
C ASP A 83 -1.76 12.42 2.59
N ALA A 84 -2.21 11.43 1.82
CA ALA A 84 -3.34 10.59 2.20
C ALA A 84 -3.06 9.78 3.47
N ILE A 85 -1.89 9.14 3.57
CA ILE A 85 -1.46 8.36 4.74
C ILE A 85 -1.31 9.28 5.97
N ASN A 86 -0.67 10.44 5.82
CA ASN A 86 -0.52 11.39 6.92
C ASN A 86 -1.87 11.90 7.43
N ARG A 87 -2.80 12.21 6.53
CA ARG A 87 -4.16 12.61 6.89
C ARG A 87 -4.91 11.49 7.60
N TYR A 88 -4.77 10.25 7.11
CA TYR A 88 -5.36 9.09 7.75
C TYR A 88 -4.82 8.89 9.17
N VAL A 89 -3.50 8.94 9.37
CA VAL A 89 -2.85 8.84 10.68
C VAL A 89 -3.39 9.92 11.61
N ALA A 90 -3.35 11.19 11.20
CA ALA A 90 -3.79 12.32 12.01
C ALA A 90 -5.24 12.18 12.50
N VAL A 91 -6.15 11.77 11.61
CA VAL A 91 -7.57 11.56 11.95
C VAL A 91 -7.75 10.34 12.85
N SER A 92 -7.03 9.25 12.58
CA SER A 92 -7.21 8.00 13.31
C SER A 92 -6.67 8.08 14.74
N VAL A 93 -5.51 8.71 14.95
CA VAL A 93 -4.97 8.90 16.31
C VAL A 93 -5.78 9.88 17.14
N GLU A 94 -6.38 10.90 16.51
CA GLU A 94 -7.31 11.80 17.20
C GLU A 94 -8.60 11.08 17.61
N ARG A 95 -9.18 10.31 16.68
CA ARG A 95 -10.45 9.61 16.90
C ARG A 95 -10.32 8.50 17.95
N ASP A 96 -9.32 7.64 17.82
CA ASP A 96 -9.24 6.40 18.60
C ASP A 96 -8.40 6.52 19.87
N LEU A 97 -7.43 7.45 19.89
CA LEU A 97 -6.46 7.57 20.99
C LEU A 97 -6.53 8.94 21.70
N ALA A 98 -7.37 9.86 21.22
CA ALA A 98 -7.45 11.25 21.68
C ALA A 98 -6.10 11.99 21.64
N LEU A 99 -5.24 11.63 20.68
CA LEU A 99 -3.93 12.23 20.45
C LEU A 99 -3.95 13.18 19.26
N ARG A 100 -3.05 14.16 19.24
CA ARG A 100 -2.87 15.06 18.10
C ARG A 100 -1.40 15.11 17.72
N PHE A 101 -1.11 14.75 16.48
CA PHE A 101 0.19 14.98 15.89
C PHE A 101 0.18 16.30 15.12
N THR A 102 1.23 17.07 15.28
CA THR A 102 1.53 18.24 14.47
C THR A 102 2.02 17.82 13.08
N GLU A 103 1.98 18.73 12.11
CA GLU A 103 2.53 18.48 10.77
C GLU A 103 4.02 18.10 10.83
N ALA A 104 4.79 18.70 11.75
CA ALA A 104 6.19 18.38 11.96
C ALA A 104 6.39 16.95 12.48
N GLU A 105 5.57 16.51 13.43
CA GLU A 105 5.60 15.12 13.93
C GLU A 105 5.19 14.13 12.84
N LEU A 106 4.15 14.43 12.06
CA LEU A 106 3.75 13.60 10.92
C LEU A 106 4.87 13.46 9.89
N ALA A 107 5.60 14.54 9.60
CA ALA A 107 6.76 14.49 8.72
C ALA A 107 7.91 13.66 9.32
N GLU A 108 8.14 13.77 10.64
CA GLU A 108 9.17 13.02 11.36
C GLU A 108 8.91 11.50 11.36
N LEU A 109 7.65 11.06 11.23
CA LEU A 109 7.33 9.63 11.09
C LEU A 109 8.04 8.99 9.89
N TRP A 110 8.37 9.76 8.85
CA TRP A 110 9.01 9.26 7.62
C TRP A 110 10.54 9.34 7.63
N SER A 111 11.14 9.80 8.74
CA SER A 111 12.59 9.92 8.93
C SER A 111 13.23 8.71 9.60
#